data_AF-A0A2D7FZL0-F1
#
_entry.id   AF-A0A2D7FZL0-F1
#
_cell.length_a   1.000
_cell.length_b   1.000
_cell.length_c   1.000
_cell.angle_alpha   90.00
_cell.angle_beta   90.00
_cell.angle_gamma   90.00
#
_symmetry.space_group_name_H-M   'P 1'
#
loop_
_entity.id
_entity.type
_entity.pdbx_description
1 polymer ?
#
loop_
_entity_poly.entity_id
_entity_poly.type
_entity_poly.pdbx_seq_one_letter_code
_entity_poly.pdbx_strand_id
1 'polypeptide(L)' 'MTWLKRTVFKLVLLVLFLLLFVLATENSSLVSLQLISLKSPELPLSWWLVGTFLVGLTLGNVWSSVAHWWVRRGR' A
#
# COMPACT_ATOMS: atom_id res chain seq x y z
N MET A 1 0.89 22.36 -12.83
CA MET A 1 2.01 21.39 -13.05
C MET A 1 2.21 20.37 -11.93
N THR A 2 1.75 20.61 -10.70
CA THR A 2 1.93 19.66 -9.57
C THR A 2 1.04 18.41 -9.64
N TRP A 3 -0.14 18.52 -10.26
CA TRP A 3 -1.08 17.41 -10.42
C TRP A 3 -0.56 16.31 -11.34
N LEU A 4 0.01 16.68 -12.49
CA LEU A 4 0.61 15.74 -13.44
C LEU A 4 1.80 14.99 -12.82
N LYS A 5 2.71 15.71 -12.14
CA LYS A 5 3.83 15.09 -11.41
C LYS A 5 3.36 14.09 -10.35
N ARG A 6 2.30 14.42 -9.61
CA ARG A 6 1.72 13.54 -8.58
C ARG A 6 1.11 12.28 -9.18
N THR A 7 0.40 12.41 -10.30
CA THR A 7 -0.19 11.26 -11.01
C THR A 7 0.88 10.36 -11.61
N VAL A 8 1.90 10.95 -12.24
CA VAL A 8 3.05 10.19 -12.80
C VAL A 8 3.81 9.47 -11.68
N PHE A 9 4.05 10.12 -10.54
CA PHE A 9 4.71 9.47 -9.41
C PHE A 9 3.93 8.27 -8.87
N LYS A 10 2.59 8.38 -8.76
CA LYS A 10 1.73 7.25 -8.37
C LYS A 10 1.76 6.11 -9.39
N LEU A 11 1.80 6.44 -10.69
CA LEU A 11 1.91 5.47 -11.77
C LEU A 11 3.24 4.71 -11.72
N VAL A 12 4.35 5.42 -11.50
CA VAL A 12 5.67 4.79 -11.33
C VAL A 12 5.69 3.86 -10.13
N LEU A 13 5.11 4.29 -8.99
CA LEU A 13 4.99 3.45 -7.80
C LEU A 13 4.16 2.19 -8.05
N LEU A 14 3.06 2.33 -8.80
CA LEU A 14 2.21 1.20 -9.17
C LEU A 14 2.94 0.19 -10.06
N VAL A 15 3.68 0.68 -11.06
CA VAL A 15 4.48 -0.18 -11.95
C VAL A 15 5.58 -0.90 -11.16
N LEU A 16 6.27 -0.18 -10.27
CA LEU A 16 7.29 -0.78 -9.39
C LEU A 16 6.68 -1.85 -8.48
N PHE A 17 5.51 -1.56 -7.92
CA PHE A 17 4.76 -2.49 -7.09
C PHE A 17 4.37 -3.76 -7.86
N LEU A 18 3.86 -3.63 -9.09
CA LEU A 18 3.50 -4.76 -9.95
C LEU A 18 4.72 -5.63 -10.32
N LEU A 19 5.87 -5.00 -10.60
CA LEU A 19 7.12 -5.72 -10.88
C LEU A 19 7.57 -6.55 -9.67
N LEU A 20 7.57 -5.95 -8.48
CA LEU A 20 7.91 -6.65 -7.23
C LEU A 20 6.90 -7.76 -6.92
N PHE A 21 5.62 -7.54 -7.23
CA PHE A 21 4.57 -8.54 -7.07
C PHE A 21 4.75 -9.77 -7.96
N VAL A 22 5.09 -9.55 -9.24
CA VAL A 22 5.38 -10.64 -10.18
C VAL A 22 6.60 -11.43 -9.70
N LEU A 23 7.68 -10.75 -9.30
CA LEU A 23 8.89 -11.38 -8.76
C LEU A 23 8.61 -12.21 -7.50
N ALA A 24 7.74 -11.71 -6.63
CA ALA A 24 7.32 -12.40 -5.42
C ALA A 24 6.39 -13.60 -5.70
N THR A 25 5.60 -13.55 -6.77
CA THR A 25 4.70 -14.64 -7.17
C THR A 25 5.48 -15.85 -7.67
N GLU A 26 6.58 -15.65 -8.40
CA GLU A 26 7.43 -16.77 -8.84
C GLU A 26 8.26 -17.40 -7.70
N ASN A 27 8.46 -16.65 -6.59
CA ASN A 27 9.16 -17.11 -5.39
C ASN A 27 8.20 -17.28 -4.21
N SER A 28 7.04 -17.90 -4.44
CA SER A 28 5.94 -17.94 -3.47
C SER A 28 6.19 -18.94 -2.33
N SER A 29 6.98 -18.53 -1.33
CA SER A 29 6.95 -19.17 -0.01
C SER A 29 5.64 -18.83 0.69
N LEU A 30 4.98 -19.84 1.26
CA LEU A 30 3.81 -19.65 2.11
C LEU A 30 4.27 -19.08 3.46
N VAL A 31 3.72 -17.95 3.86
CA VAL A 31 4.11 -17.24 5.08
C VAL A 31 2.88 -16.96 5.92
N SER A 32 2.93 -17.33 7.21
CA SER A 32 1.98 -16.90 8.22
C SER A 32 2.53 -15.66 8.93
N LEU A 33 1.74 -14.59 8.98
CA LEU A 33 2.02 -13.46 9.87
C LEU A 33 1.65 -13.84 11.30
N GLN A 34 2.55 -13.52 12.23
CA GLN A 34 2.40 -13.75 13.65
C GLN A 34 2.37 -12.40 14.37
N LEU A 35 1.20 -12.01 14.89
CA LEU A 35 0.99 -10.75 15.60
C LEU A 35 0.78 -11.02 17.08
N ILE A 36 1.78 -10.77 17.93
CA ILE A 36 1.75 -10.97 19.40
C ILE A 36 1.26 -12.36 19.82
N SER A 37 -0.05 -12.65 19.73
CA SER A 37 -0.65 -13.96 20.00
C SER A 37 -1.64 -14.44 18.91
N LEU A 38 -1.81 -13.70 17.82
CA LEU A 38 -2.69 -14.00 16.70
C LEU A 38 -1.86 -14.55 15.53
N LYS A 39 -2.14 -15.78 15.10
CA LYS A 39 -1.62 -16.32 13.84
C LYS A 39 -2.63 -16.09 12.73
N SER A 40 -2.13 -15.54 11.64
CA SER A 40 -2.90 -15.44 10.40
C SER A 40 -2.82 -16.75 9.61
N PRO A 41 -3.80 -17.00 8.71
CA PRO A 41 -3.70 -18.11 7.78
C PRO A 41 -2.45 -18.00 6.89
N GLU A 42 -1.89 -19.14 6.52
CA GLU A 42 -0.77 -19.21 5.58
C GLU A 42 -1.23 -18.76 4.19
N LEU A 43 -0.61 -17.69 3.70
CA LEU A 43 -0.87 -17.14 2.38
C LEU A 43 0.46 -16.88 1.68
N PRO A 44 0.47 -16.84 0.34
CA PRO A 44 1.67 -16.45 -0.39
C PRO A 44 2.12 -15.05 0.04
N LEU A 45 3.43 -14.84 0.21
CA LEU A 45 3.99 -13.54 0.61
C LEU A 45 3.48 -12.39 -0.29
N SER A 46 3.26 -12.66 -1.57
CA SER A 46 2.73 -11.70 -2.55
C SER A 46 1.37 -11.12 -2.13
N TRP A 47 0.47 -11.92 -1.54
CA TRP A 47 -0.83 -11.44 -1.05
C TRP A 47 -0.70 -10.51 0.14
N TRP A 48 0.21 -10.81 1.07
CA TRP A 48 0.52 -9.93 2.19
C TRP A 48 1.10 -8.59 1.74
N LEU A 49 1.98 -8.61 0.74
CA LEU A 49 2.56 -7.40 0.14
C LEU A 49 1.51 -6.53 -0.58
N VAL A 50 0.57 -7.15 -1.32
CA VAL A 50 -0.56 -6.42 -1.93
C VAL A 50 -1.47 -5.82 -0.87
N GLY A 51 -1.86 -6.61 0.12
CA GLY A 51 -2.73 -6.14 1.20
C GLY A 51 -2.12 -4.93 1.91
N THR A 52 -0.85 -5.02 2.30
CA THR A 52 -0.16 -3.92 2.99
C THR A 52 0.02 -2.69 2.12
N PHE A 53 0.32 -2.84 0.83
CA PHE A 53 0.44 -1.70 -0.09
C PHE A 53 -0.89 -0.98 -0.28
N LEU A 54 -1.97 -1.71 -0.52
CA LEU A 54 -3.32 -1.13 -0.67
C LEU A 54 -3.78 -0.43 0.62
N VAL A 55 -3.53 -1.04 1.78
CA VAL A 55 -3.80 -0.43 3.09
C VAL A 55 -3.00 0.86 3.26
N GLY A 56 -1.70 0.86 2.94
CA GLY A 56 -0.88 2.08 3.01
C GLY A 56 -1.37 3.20 2.08
N LEU A 57 -1.76 2.87 0.86
CA LEU A 57 -2.31 3.81 -0.12
C LEU A 57 -3.62 4.46 0.35
N THR A 58 -4.54 3.64 0.87
CA THR A 58 -5.83 4.11 1.38
C THR A 58 -5.65 4.97 2.62
N LEU A 59 -4.87 4.52 3.60
CA LEU A 59 -4.57 5.29 4.80
C LEU A 59 -3.89 6.62 4.49
N GLY A 60 -2.92 6.65 3.57
CA GLY A 60 -2.24 7.87 3.15
C GLY A 60 -3.19 8.88 2.49
N ASN A 61 -4.12 8.43 1.65
CA ASN A 61 -5.13 9.30 1.04
C ASN A 61 -6.15 9.82 2.07
N VAL A 62 -6.58 8.97 3.01
CA VAL A 62 -7.48 9.37 4.12
C VAL A 62 -6.79 10.42 4.98
N TRP A 63 -5.55 10.18 5.40
CA TRP A 63 -4.77 11.13 6.20
C TRP A 63 -4.62 12.48 5.51
N SER A 64 -4.26 12.48 4.22
CA SER A 64 -4.18 13.72 3.43
C SER A 64 -5.51 14.47 3.37
N SER A 65 -6.64 13.75 3.26
CA SER A 65 -7.98 14.33 3.21
C SER A 65 -8.38 14.94 4.56
N VAL A 66 -8.09 14.23 5.65
CA VAL A 66 -8.28 14.71 7.02
C VAL A 66 -7.45 15.97 7.25
N ALA A 67 -6.15 15.95 6.93
CA ALA A 67 -5.27 17.11 7.07
C ALA A 67 -5.80 18.33 6.30
N HIS A 68 -6.26 18.15 5.06
CA HIS A 68 -6.85 19.23 4.26
C HIS A 68 -8.19 19.75 4.82
N TRP A 69 -8.95 18.91 5.52
CA TRP A 69 -10.21 19.30 6.13
C TRP A 69 -9.99 20.08 7.43
N TRP A 70 -9.02 19.70 8.24
CA TRP A 70 -8.58 20.45 9.42
C TRP A 70 -8.10 21.87 9.06
N VAL A 71 -7.27 22.00 8.03
CA VAL A 71 -6.81 23.31 7.55
C VAL A 71 -7.96 24.20 7.07
N ARG A 72 -9.02 23.62 6.48
CA ARG A 72 -10.20 24.37 6.01
C ARG A 72 -11.14 24.81 7.14
N ARG A 73 -11.18 24.10 8.27
CA ARG A 73 -11.98 24.48 9.45
C ARG A 73 -11.32 25.54 10.34
N GLY A 74 -10.01 25.74 10.22
CA GLY A 74 -9.25 26.72 10.99
C GLY A 74 -9.14 28.11 10.34
N ARG A 75 -9.89 28.38 9.25
CA ARG A 75 -10.06 29.70 8.65
C ARG A 75 -11.48 30.18 8.84
#